data_AF-K2H2X1-F1
#
_entry.id   AF-K2H2X1-F1
#
_cell.length_a   1.000
_cell.length_b   1.000
_cell.length_c   1.000
_cell.angle_alpha   90.00
_cell.angle_beta   90.00
_cell.angle_gamma   90.00
#
_symmetry.space_group_name_H-M   'P 1'
#
loop_
_entity.id
_entity.type
_entity.pdbx_description
1 polymer ?
#
loop_
_entity_poly.entity_id
_entity_poly.type
_entity_poly.pdbx_seq_one_letter_code
_entity_poly.pdbx_strand_id
1 'polypeptide(L)'
;MNLILKIEMEHKLFSEWTFWFDGFSNKSTETYGSNIVPIGSFKTAEEFWGIYDAIPKLGTMENGSDVSLFKNGIKPIWEDTSNVGGGRIQIILTNANNELCQQYWRDTVCY
;
A
#
# COMPACT_ATOMS: atom_id res chain seq x y z
N MET A 1 -17.18 0.59 31.11
CA MET A 1 -15.79 0.91 31.50
C MET A 1 -14.92 0.56 30.30
N ASN A 2 -14.67 1.53 29.41
CA ASN A 2 -13.83 1.32 28.23
C ASN A 2 -12.37 1.48 28.65
N LEU A 3 -11.66 0.35 28.77
CA LEU A 3 -10.21 0.34 28.85
C LEU A 3 -9.68 0.69 27.47
N ILE A 4 -9.51 2.00 27.21
CA ILE A 4 -8.62 2.43 26.14
C ILE A 4 -7.22 2.11 26.65
N LEU A 5 -6.63 1.04 26.10
CA LEU A 5 -5.21 0.74 26.29
C LEU A 5 -4.43 1.96 25.81
N LYS A 6 -3.90 2.73 26.76
CA LYS A 6 -3.04 3.85 26.46
C LYS A 6 -1.72 3.26 25.98
N ILE A 7 -1.44 3.33 24.69
CA ILE A 7 -0.14 2.97 24.13
C ILE A 7 0.85 3.95 24.75
N GLU A 8 1.72 3.47 25.65
CA GLU A 8 2.60 4.34 26.45
C GLU A 8 3.72 4.98 25.62
N MET A 9 4.05 4.41 24.45
CA MET A 9 5.01 4.94 23.48
C MET A 9 4.54 4.66 22.05
N GLU A 10 4.35 5.72 21.25
CA GLU A 10 4.10 5.62 19.81
C GLU A 10 5.44 5.61 19.04
N HIS A 11 5.63 4.63 18.16
CA HIS A 11 6.82 4.55 17.32
C HIS A 11 6.62 5.36 16.05
N LYS A 12 6.90 6.67 16.13
CA LYS A 12 6.73 7.60 15.00
C LYS A 12 7.63 7.26 13.82
N LEU A 13 7.06 7.31 12.63
CA LEU A 13 7.78 7.19 11.37
C LEU A 13 8.32 8.56 10.94
N PHE A 14 9.35 8.55 10.07
CA PHE A 14 9.93 9.78 9.52
C PHE A 14 8.96 10.56 8.62
N SER A 15 8.04 9.85 7.96
CA SER A 15 7.02 10.44 7.09
C SER A 15 5.67 9.80 7.41
N GLU A 16 4.60 10.53 7.13
CA GLU A 16 3.26 9.94 7.04
C GLU A 16 3.12 9.23 5.70
N TRP A 17 2.44 8.10 5.69
CA TRP A 17 2.25 7.25 4.54
C TRP A 17 0.78 6.88 4.36
N THR A 18 0.41 6.51 3.15
CA THR A 18 -0.95 6.11 2.78
C THR A 18 -0.89 4.81 1.98
N PHE A 19 -1.65 3.81 2.43
CA PHE A 19 -1.95 2.65 1.60
C PHE A 19 -3.06 3.00 0.60
N TRP A 20 -2.91 2.53 -0.62
CA TRP A 20 -3.85 2.71 -1.72
C TRP A 20 -4.22 1.36 -2.31
N PHE A 21 -5.47 1.25 -2.75
CA PHE A 21 -5.98 0.10 -3.50
C PHE A 21 -6.42 0.55 -4.88
N ASP A 22 -5.97 -0.14 -5.92
CA ASP A 22 -6.48 -0.02 -7.28
C ASP A 22 -7.27 -1.29 -7.62
N GLY A 23 -8.59 -1.15 -7.73
CA GLY A 23 -9.49 -2.26 -7.95
C GLY A 23 -9.43 -2.86 -9.36
N PHE A 24 -9.88 -4.11 -9.47
CA PHE A 24 -10.07 -4.80 -10.74
C PHE A 24 -11.12 -4.07 -11.59
N SER A 25 -10.63 -3.31 -12.57
CA SER A 25 -11.44 -2.80 -13.67
C SER A 25 -10.70 -3.12 -14.95
N ASN A 26 -11.39 -3.11 -16.10
CA ASN A 26 -10.75 -3.24 -17.40
C ASN A 26 -9.77 -2.07 -17.58
N LYS A 27 -8.52 -2.25 -17.14
CA LYS A 27 -7.47 -1.22 -17.15
C LYS A 27 -7.14 -0.88 -18.59
N SER A 28 -7.88 0.06 -19.17
CA SER A 28 -7.44 0.79 -20.35
C SER A 28 -6.48 1.89 -19.91
N THR A 29 -5.61 2.35 -20.81
CA THR A 29 -4.76 3.52 -20.55
C THR A 29 -5.57 4.77 -20.18
N GLU A 30 -6.83 4.84 -20.59
CA GLU A 30 -7.75 5.95 -20.31
C GLU A 30 -8.41 5.86 -18.92
N THR A 31 -8.41 4.68 -18.29
CA THR A 31 -9.05 4.45 -16.98
C THR A 31 -8.05 4.15 -15.87
N TYR A 32 -6.76 4.06 -16.19
CA TYR A 32 -5.70 3.90 -15.19
C TYR A 32 -5.77 5.05 -14.17
N GLY A 33 -5.81 4.73 -12.88
CA GLY A 33 -5.94 5.72 -11.82
C GLY A 33 -7.39 6.08 -11.43
N SER A 34 -8.39 5.74 -12.23
CA SER A 34 -9.80 6.08 -11.94
C SER A 34 -10.38 5.33 -10.74
N ASN A 35 -9.84 4.15 -10.42
CA ASN A 35 -10.30 3.28 -9.33
C ASN A 35 -9.29 3.19 -8.18
N ILE A 36 -8.34 4.13 -8.14
CA ILE A 36 -7.37 4.23 -7.05
C ILE A 36 -8.00 4.96 -5.88
N VAL A 37 -8.16 4.24 -4.77
CA VAL A 37 -8.75 4.75 -3.54
C VAL A 37 -7.78 4.60 -2.36
N PRO A 38 -7.72 5.58 -1.44
CA PRO A 38 -6.93 5.44 -0.24
C PRO A 38 -7.59 4.43 0.70
N ILE A 39 -6.81 3.50 1.25
CA ILE A 39 -7.23 2.57 2.30
C ILE A 39 -7.14 3.27 3.66
N GLY A 40 -6.02 3.95 3.92
CA GLY A 40 -5.79 4.68 5.17
C GLY A 40 -4.38 5.25 5.25
N SER A 41 -4.23 6.32 6.05
CA SER A 41 -2.95 6.96 6.33
C SER A 41 -2.47 6.65 7.75
N PHE A 42 -1.16 6.61 7.93
CA PHE A 42 -0.51 6.32 9.21
C PHE A 42 0.80 7.11 9.36
N LYS A 43 1.16 7.42 10.60
CA LYS A 43 2.40 8.11 10.97
C LYS A 43 3.17 7.40 12.09
N THR A 44 2.67 6.27 12.56
CA THR A 44 3.28 5.41 13.59
C THR A 44 3.34 3.96 13.12
N ALA A 45 4.24 3.17 13.71
CA ALA A 45 4.35 1.73 13.41
C ALA A 45 3.09 0.96 13.85
N GLU A 46 2.42 1.41 14.92
CA GLU A 46 1.20 0.80 15.43
C GLU A 46 0.02 1.00 14.48
N GLU A 47 -0.16 2.23 13.98
CA GLU A 47 -1.17 2.53 12.95
C GLU A 47 -0.88 1.76 11.65
N PHE A 48 0.39 1.62 11.27
CA PHE A 48 0.79 0.79 10.13
C PHE A 48 0.27 -0.64 10.26
N TRP A 49 0.56 -1.32 11.37
CA TRP A 49 0.11 -2.71 11.57
C TRP A 49 -1.41 -2.81 11.62
N GLY A 50 -2.08 -1.84 12.24
CA GLY A 50 -3.54 -1.78 12.27
C GLY A 50 -4.19 -1.71 10.89
N ILE A 51 -3.58 -0.99 9.94
CA ILE A 51 -4.06 -0.92 8.56
C ILE A 51 -3.60 -2.13 7.76
N TYR A 52 -2.33 -2.51 7.86
CA TYR A 52 -1.72 -3.61 7.09
C TYR A 52 -2.45 -4.94 7.33
N ASP A 53 -2.76 -5.26 8.59
CA ASP A 53 -3.45 -6.51 8.94
C ASP A 53 -4.91 -6.55 8.45
N ALA A 54 -5.50 -5.40 8.12
CA ALA A 54 -6.83 -5.30 7.53
C ALA A 54 -6.81 -5.47 6.00
N ILE A 55 -5.64 -5.38 5.34
CA ILE A 55 -5.51 -5.60 3.90
C ILE A 55 -5.58 -7.11 3.62
N PRO A 56 -6.41 -7.57 2.66
CA PRO A 56 -6.41 -8.97 2.25
C PRO A 56 -5.02 -9.42 1.82
N LYS A 57 -4.68 -10.68 2.08
CA LYS A 57 -3.41 -11.25 1.58
C LYS A 57 -3.35 -11.10 0.06
N LEU A 58 -2.21 -10.66 -0.48
CA LEU A 58 -2.09 -10.32 -1.89
C LEU A 58 -2.47 -11.49 -2.80
N GLY A 59 -2.10 -12.72 -2.42
CA GLY A 59 -2.45 -13.93 -3.16
C GLY A 59 -3.95 -14.30 -3.16
N THR A 60 -4.78 -13.60 -2.39
CA THR A 60 -6.24 -13.79 -2.34
C THR A 60 -7.01 -12.68 -3.04
N MET A 61 -6.32 -11.64 -3.52
CA MET A 61 -6.93 -10.51 -4.21
C MET A 61 -7.29 -10.89 -5.65
N GLU A 62 -8.23 -10.17 -6.24
CA GLU A 62 -8.60 -10.36 -7.63
C GLU A 62 -7.42 -10.01 -8.55
N ASN A 63 -7.13 -10.88 -9.53
CA ASN A 63 -6.05 -10.69 -10.49
C ASN A 63 -6.17 -9.33 -11.18
N GLY A 64 -5.10 -8.54 -11.17
CA GLY A 64 -5.10 -7.20 -11.74
C GLY A 64 -5.44 -6.09 -10.75
N SER A 65 -5.71 -6.43 -9.49
CA SER A 65 -5.75 -5.43 -8.41
C SER A 65 -4.34 -5.11 -7.92
N ASP A 66 -4.13 -3.88 -7.47
CA ASP A 66 -2.84 -3.44 -6.92
C ASP A 66 -3.01 -2.84 -5.52
N VAL A 67 -2.04 -3.09 -4.64
CA VAL A 67 -1.86 -2.37 -3.38
C VAL A 67 -0.58 -1.57 -3.48
N SER A 68 -0.66 -0.28 -3.14
CA SER A 68 0.48 0.64 -3.20
C SER A 68 0.67 1.34 -1.86
N LEU A 69 1.91 1.62 -1.49
CA LEU A 69 2.26 2.42 -0.32
C LEU A 69 3.04 3.65 -0.77
N PHE A 70 2.48 4.84 -0.53
CA PHE A 70 3.09 6.12 -0.94
C PHE A 70 3.13 7.07 0.26
N LYS A 71 4.04 8.06 0.23
CA LYS A 71 4.01 9.14 1.23
C LYS A 71 2.66 9.85 1.16
N ASN A 72 2.15 10.26 2.32
CA ASN A 72 0.86 10.94 2.41
C ASN A 72 0.86 12.20 1.51
N GLY A 73 -0.24 12.39 0.78
CA GLY A 73 -0.38 13.47 -0.20
C GLY A 73 0.19 13.18 -1.59
N ILE A 74 0.91 12.07 -1.80
CA ILE A 74 1.36 11.64 -3.13
C ILE A 74 0.48 10.50 -3.62
N LYS A 75 -0.19 10.69 -4.75
CA LYS A 75 -1.00 9.64 -5.38
C LYS A 75 -0.11 8.65 -6.16
N PRO A 76 -0.45 7.36 -6.19
CA PRO A 76 0.29 6.34 -6.96
C PRO A 76 -0.04 6.39 -8.47
N ILE A 77 0.02 7.58 -9.07
CA ILE A 77 -0.25 7.82 -10.49
C ILE A 77 0.88 8.64 -11.11
N TRP A 78 1.11 8.50 -12.42
CA TRP A 78 2.21 9.17 -13.10
C TRP A 78 1.97 10.67 -13.30
N GLU A 79 0.71 11.10 -13.23
CA GLU A 79 0.25 12.48 -13.33
C GLU A 79 0.47 13.27 -12.03
N ASP A 80 0.73 12.61 -10.90
CA ASP A 80 1.03 13.30 -9.65
C ASP A 80 2.34 14.09 -9.84
N THR A 81 2.30 15.38 -9.51
CA THR A 81 3.45 16.29 -9.66
C THR A 81 4.73 15.79 -8.98
N SER A 82 4.62 14.97 -7.93
CA SER A 82 5.77 14.41 -7.23
C SER A 82 6.40 13.21 -7.95
N ASN A 83 5.66 12.58 -8.86
CA ASN A 83 6.10 11.42 -9.63
C ASN A 83 6.55 11.81 -11.06
N VAL A 84 6.08 12.95 -11.58
CA VAL A 84 6.46 13.45 -12.90
C VAL A 84 7.98 13.65 -13.00
N GLY A 85 8.57 13.13 -14.07
CA GLY A 85 10.02 13.19 -14.30
C GLY A 85 10.84 12.21 -13.47
N GLY A 86 10.19 11.38 -12.65
CA GLY A 86 10.81 10.30 -11.89
C GLY A 86 10.95 9.00 -12.68
N GLY A 87 11.03 7.89 -11.94
CA GLY A 87 11.08 6.54 -12.49
C GLY A 87 10.74 5.50 -11.42
N ARG A 88 10.70 4.23 -11.81
CA ARG A 88 10.49 3.11 -10.88
C ARG A 88 11.45 1.96 -11.18
N ILE A 89 11.84 1.25 -10.12
CA ILE A 89 12.47 -0.07 -10.24
C ILE A 89 11.37 -1.10 -10.10
N GLN A 90 11.37 -2.10 -10.98
CA GLN A 90 10.33 -3.13 -11.01
C GLN A 90 10.98 -4.51 -10.92
N ILE A 91 10.51 -5.32 -9.96
CA ILE A 91 10.83 -6.73 -9.84
C ILE A 91 9.58 -7.52 -10.23
N ILE A 92 9.73 -8.43 -11.19
CA ILE A 92 8.64 -9.27 -11.67
C ILE A 92 8.90 -10.70 -11.19
N LEU A 93 8.00 -11.21 -10.36
CA LEU A 93 8.06 -12.57 -9.87
C LEU A 93 7.37 -13.49 -10.88
N THR A 94 8.15 -14.34 -11.56
CA THR A 94 7.60 -15.38 -12.44
C THR A 94 7.44 -16.68 -11.66
N ASN A 95 6.30 -17.36 -11.81
CA ASN A 95 5.98 -18.63 -11.13
C ASN A 95 6.04 -18.58 -9.59
N ALA A 96 5.91 -17.40 -8.97
CA ALA A 96 5.82 -17.30 -7.53
C ALA A 96 4.46 -17.80 -7.04
N ASN A 97 4.47 -18.54 -5.93
CA ASN A 97 3.25 -18.88 -5.23
C ASN A 97 2.79 -17.71 -4.34
N ASN A 98 1.57 -17.81 -3.83
CA ASN A 98 0.95 -16.76 -3.03
C ASN A 98 1.74 -16.43 -1.74
N GLU A 99 2.37 -17.42 -1.13
CA GLU A 99 3.17 -17.23 0.09
C GLU A 99 4.44 -16.42 -0.19
N LEU A 100 5.14 -16.73 -1.28
CA LEU A 100 6.34 -16.01 -1.69
C LEU A 100 6.00 -14.56 -2.09
N CYS A 101 4.92 -14.35 -2.83
CA CYS A 101 4.43 -13.00 -3.15
C CYS A 101 4.12 -12.19 -1.88
N GLN A 102 3.44 -12.82 -0.90
CA GLN A 102 3.14 -12.17 0.38
C GLN A 102 4.41 -11.85 1.17
N GLN A 103 5.40 -12.75 1.15
CA GLN A 103 6.68 -12.53 1.82
C GLN A 103 7.45 -11.35 1.19
N TYR A 104 7.62 -11.33 -0.13
CA TYR A 104 8.28 -10.22 -0.82
C TYR A 104 7.59 -8.89 -0.56
N TRP A 105 6.25 -8.87 -0.57
CA TRP A 105 5.49 -7.68 -0.24
C TRP A 105 5.75 -7.22 1.19
N ARG A 106 5.62 -8.12 2.16
CA ARG A 106 5.89 -7.83 3.57
C ARG A 106 7.30 -7.28 3.77
N ASP A 107 8.30 -7.91 3.16
CA ASP A 107 9.68 -7.50 3.29
C ASP A 107 9.93 -6.12 2.66
N THR A 108 9.20 -5.77 1.59
CA THR A 108 9.30 -4.46 0.92
C THR A 108 8.69 -3.32 1.72
N VAL A 109 7.60 -3.56 2.47
CA VAL A 109 6.89 -2.49 3.20
C VAL A 109 7.26 -2.43 4.69
N CYS A 110 7.87 -3.48 5.25
CA CYS A 110 8.24 -3.55 6.67
C CYS A 110 9.72 -3.29 6.95
N TYR A 111 10.61 -3.39 5.96
CA TYR A 111 12.06 -3.22 6.11
C TYR A 111 12.59 -2.16 5.14
#